data_AF-A0A1I6KMI6-F1
#
_entry.id   AF-A0A1I6KMI6-F1
#
_cell.length_a   1.000
_cell.length_b   1.000
_cell.length_c   1.000
_cell.angle_alpha   90.00
_cell.angle_beta   90.00
_cell.angle_gamma   90.00
#
_symmetry.space_group_name_H-M   'P 1'
#
loop_
_entity.id
_entity.type
_entity.pdbx_description
1 polymer ?
#
loop_
_entity_poly.entity_id
_entity_poly.type
_entity_poly.pdbx_seq_one_letter_code
_entity_poly.pdbx_strand_id
1 'polypeptide(L)'
;MTKSVDEITEVAKKKIDEAVEYAEHSSKRAREILQSGEVLTEGSEEWKIVRDYYADIVSGIREANRGVNNLGGNVSFTEALIDGTEYSIKGCSKNKNIDGFAPVLGDVTAKTAPERFFVTEYVDVNGDIVNELIHNISWNRCVDTEARTMEELAKDLGAVKNTEGIIDWGNINANGTINLFTELPPCPSCLRVIEQFEEVYKNININFFYNN
;
A
#
# COMPACT_ATOMS: atom_id res chain seq x y z
N MET A 1 -29.77 -17.61 -13.25
CA MET A 1 -29.66 -17.23 -11.83
C MET A 1 -28.42 -16.36 -11.68
N THR A 2 -28.61 -15.07 -11.46
CA THR A 2 -27.53 -14.13 -11.12
C THR A 2 -27.18 -14.36 -9.65
N LYS A 3 -25.90 -14.66 -9.36
CA LYS A 3 -25.42 -14.77 -7.97
C LYS A 3 -25.61 -13.43 -7.26
N SER A 4 -25.93 -13.47 -5.96
CA SER A 4 -26.05 -12.24 -5.17
C SER A 4 -24.68 -11.57 -5.01
N VAL A 5 -24.65 -10.27 -4.75
CA VAL A 5 -23.40 -9.52 -4.55
C VAL A 5 -22.58 -10.08 -3.37
N ASP A 6 -23.27 -10.58 -2.34
CA ASP A 6 -22.63 -11.18 -1.16
C ASP A 6 -21.95 -12.51 -1.49
N GLU A 7 -22.60 -13.37 -2.28
CA GLU A 7 -22.02 -14.63 -2.76
C GLU A 7 -20.79 -14.38 -3.66
N ILE A 8 -20.83 -13.33 -4.48
CA ILE A 8 -19.70 -12.94 -5.32
C ILE A 8 -18.51 -12.47 -4.45
N THR A 9 -18.80 -11.75 -3.37
CA THR A 9 -17.79 -11.20 -2.45
C THR A 9 -17.11 -12.29 -1.63
N GLU A 10 -17.86 -13.28 -1.12
CA GLU A 10 -17.27 -14.42 -0.40
C GLU A 10 -16.42 -15.32 -1.30
N VAL A 11 -16.87 -15.57 -2.53
CA VAL A 11 -16.08 -16.33 -3.51
C VAL A 11 -14.78 -15.60 -3.87
N ALA A 12 -14.83 -14.27 -3.99
CA ALA A 12 -13.63 -13.46 -4.21
C ALA A 12 -12.66 -13.54 -3.02
N LYS A 13 -13.15 -13.40 -1.78
CA LYS A 13 -12.33 -13.54 -0.56
C LYS A 13 -11.62 -14.90 -0.51
N LYS A 14 -12.36 -15.99 -0.68
CA LYS A 14 -11.79 -17.35 -0.66
C LYS A 14 -10.70 -17.56 -1.71
N LYS A 15 -10.89 -17.06 -2.93
CA LYS A 15 -9.87 -17.17 -4.00
C LYS A 15 -8.61 -16.36 -3.71
N ILE A 16 -8.75 -15.23 -3.00
CA ILE A 16 -7.59 -14.45 -2.56
C ILE A 16 -6.82 -15.24 -1.52
N ASP A 17 -7.52 -15.81 -0.54
CA ASP A 17 -6.89 -16.58 0.53
C ASP A 17 -6.16 -17.82 -0.04
N GLU A 18 -6.77 -18.53 -1.00
CA GLU A 18 -6.14 -19.66 -1.71
C GLU A 18 -4.89 -19.23 -2.53
N ALA A 19 -4.91 -18.05 -3.15
CA ALA A 19 -3.77 -17.54 -3.90
C ALA A 19 -2.61 -17.10 -2.98
N VAL A 20 -2.93 -16.51 -1.83
CA VAL A 20 -1.97 -16.16 -0.78
C VAL A 20 -1.35 -17.44 -0.23
N GLU A 21 -2.15 -18.44 0.15
CA GLU A 21 -1.67 -19.73 0.67
C GLU A 21 -0.79 -20.48 -0.35
N TYR A 22 -1.14 -20.45 -1.64
CA TYR A 22 -0.32 -21.04 -2.70
C TYR A 22 1.03 -20.32 -2.85
N ALA A 23 1.04 -18.98 -2.87
CA ALA A 23 2.27 -18.19 -2.94
C ALA A 23 3.15 -18.43 -1.70
N GLU A 24 2.53 -18.51 -0.52
CA GLU A 24 3.17 -18.83 0.75
C GLU A 24 3.87 -20.20 0.73
N HIS A 25 3.27 -21.19 0.07
CA HIS A 25 3.87 -22.51 -0.10
C HIS A 25 4.91 -22.58 -1.23
N SER A 26 4.80 -21.74 -2.26
CA SER A 26 5.66 -21.84 -3.45
C SER A 26 7.02 -21.16 -3.30
N SER A 27 7.17 -20.17 -2.39
CA SER A 27 8.42 -19.42 -2.25
C SER A 27 9.04 -19.48 -0.84
N LYS A 28 9.39 -20.71 -0.42
CA LYS A 28 10.16 -20.94 0.83
C LYS A 28 11.36 -19.99 0.94
N ARG A 29 12.05 -19.73 -0.18
CA ARG A 29 13.20 -18.83 -0.23
C ARG A 29 12.82 -17.37 0.03
N ALA A 30 11.73 -16.86 -0.54
CA ALA A 30 11.28 -15.49 -0.25
C ALA A 30 10.91 -15.35 1.23
N ARG A 31 10.22 -16.34 1.82
CA ARG A 31 9.87 -16.31 3.24
C ARG A 31 11.10 -16.35 4.16
N GLU A 32 12.13 -17.13 3.82
CA GLU A 32 13.42 -17.12 4.53
C GLU A 32 14.09 -15.73 4.47
N ILE A 33 14.05 -15.06 3.31
CA ILE A 33 14.59 -13.70 3.14
C ILE A 33 13.77 -12.70 3.97
N LEU A 34 12.45 -12.72 3.88
CA LEU A 34 11.57 -11.82 4.62
C LEU A 34 11.75 -11.95 6.15
N GLN A 35 11.95 -13.18 6.63
CA GLN A 35 12.19 -13.46 8.05
C GLN A 35 13.55 -12.99 8.57
N SER A 36 14.52 -12.70 7.70
CA SER A 36 15.81 -12.13 8.15
C SER A 36 15.66 -10.70 8.66
N GLY A 37 14.59 -9.99 8.23
CA GLY A 37 14.37 -8.59 8.56
C GLY A 37 15.36 -7.63 7.89
N GLU A 38 16.16 -8.12 6.94
CA GLU A 38 17.16 -7.32 6.25
C GLU A 38 16.53 -6.28 5.32
N VAL A 39 17.18 -5.13 5.22
CA VAL A 39 16.87 -4.13 4.18
C VAL A 39 17.48 -4.62 2.86
N LEU A 40 16.63 -4.85 1.86
CA LEU A 40 17.05 -5.44 0.60
C LEU A 40 17.46 -4.34 -0.39
N THR A 41 18.62 -4.53 -1.02
CA THR A 41 19.06 -3.62 -2.08
C THR A 41 18.23 -3.87 -3.34
N GLU A 42 17.64 -2.82 -3.88
CA GLU A 42 16.88 -2.88 -5.14
C GLU A 42 17.70 -3.55 -6.26
N GLY A 43 17.08 -4.51 -6.95
CA GLY A 43 17.71 -5.23 -8.06
C GLY A 43 18.68 -6.36 -7.67
N SER A 44 18.98 -6.54 -6.38
CA SER A 44 19.68 -7.73 -5.87
C SER A 44 18.90 -9.03 -6.16
N GLU A 45 19.56 -10.18 -6.01
CA GLU A 45 18.92 -11.48 -6.23
C GLU A 45 17.79 -11.72 -5.22
N GLU A 46 18.06 -11.43 -3.94
CA GLU A 46 17.09 -11.52 -2.86
C GLU A 46 15.89 -10.60 -3.10
N TRP A 47 16.15 -9.35 -3.50
CA TRP A 47 15.08 -8.40 -3.83
C TRP A 47 14.22 -8.91 -4.98
N LYS A 48 14.81 -9.48 -6.03
CA LYS A 48 14.05 -10.03 -7.16
C LYS A 48 13.17 -11.21 -6.76
N ILE A 49 13.68 -12.10 -5.91
CA ILE A 49 12.94 -13.25 -5.39
C ILE A 49 11.72 -12.79 -4.58
N VAL A 50 11.90 -11.82 -3.68
CA VAL A 50 10.81 -11.29 -2.86
C VAL A 50 9.81 -10.49 -3.71
N ARG A 51 10.30 -9.72 -4.69
CA ARG A 51 9.45 -8.99 -5.64
C ARG A 51 8.58 -9.92 -6.47
N ASP A 52 9.14 -11.01 -7.01
CA ASP A 52 8.37 -12.02 -7.77
C ASP A 52 7.31 -12.70 -6.90
N TYR A 53 7.66 -13.01 -5.65
CA TYR A 53 6.71 -13.54 -4.66
C TYR A 53 5.49 -12.61 -4.45
N TYR A 54 5.73 -11.31 -4.26
CA TYR A 54 4.63 -10.35 -4.11
C TYR A 54 3.86 -10.08 -5.41
N ALA A 55 4.53 -10.13 -6.55
CA ALA A 55 3.88 -10.01 -7.85
C ALA A 55 2.85 -11.13 -8.08
N ASP A 56 3.17 -12.37 -7.67
CA ASP A 56 2.23 -13.49 -7.73
C ASP A 56 1.01 -13.26 -6.82
N ILE A 57 1.21 -12.76 -5.60
CA ILE A 57 0.11 -12.40 -4.69
C ILE A 57 -0.79 -11.34 -5.31
N VAL A 58 -0.22 -10.25 -5.83
CA VAL A 58 -1.00 -9.17 -6.47
C VAL A 58 -1.74 -9.67 -7.71
N SER A 59 -1.14 -10.58 -8.49
CA SER A 59 -1.82 -11.26 -9.59
C SER A 59 -3.05 -12.03 -9.12
N GLY A 60 -2.93 -12.77 -8.01
CA GLY A 60 -4.05 -13.46 -7.35
C GLY A 60 -5.15 -12.50 -6.88
N ILE A 61 -4.78 -11.38 -6.25
CA ILE A 61 -5.71 -10.31 -5.85
C ILE A 61 -6.47 -9.78 -7.06
N ARG A 62 -5.77 -9.51 -8.17
CA ARG A 62 -6.42 -9.05 -9.41
C ARG A 62 -7.41 -10.05 -9.97
N GLU A 63 -7.01 -11.32 -10.06
CA GLU A 63 -7.87 -12.38 -10.60
C GLU A 63 -9.15 -12.53 -9.78
N ALA A 64 -9.03 -12.55 -8.45
CA ALA A 64 -10.19 -12.67 -7.57
C ALA A 64 -11.15 -11.48 -7.65
N ASN A 65 -10.64 -10.31 -8.03
CA ASN A 65 -11.44 -9.10 -8.20
C ASN A 65 -11.95 -8.88 -9.64
N ARG A 66 -11.61 -9.77 -10.59
CA ARG A 66 -12.04 -9.69 -11.99
C ARG A 66 -13.55 -9.91 -12.08
N GLY A 67 -14.25 -8.97 -12.71
CA GLY A 67 -15.72 -9.00 -12.82
C GLY A 67 -16.47 -8.59 -11.56
N VAL A 68 -15.77 -8.35 -10.44
CA VAL A 68 -16.35 -7.91 -9.17
C VAL A 68 -16.06 -6.43 -8.94
N ASN A 69 -14.81 -6.11 -8.58
CA ASN A 69 -14.36 -4.75 -8.29
C ASN A 69 -13.67 -4.09 -9.49
N ASN A 70 -13.22 -4.91 -10.46
CA ASN A 70 -12.54 -4.52 -11.69
C ASN A 70 -11.40 -3.52 -11.42
N LEU A 71 -10.36 -3.96 -10.70
CA LEU A 71 -9.24 -3.12 -10.26
C LEU A 71 -8.50 -2.50 -11.47
N GLY A 72 -8.91 -1.29 -11.89
CA GLY A 72 -8.33 -0.56 -13.03
C GLY A 72 -7.21 0.41 -12.67
N GLY A 73 -6.78 0.45 -11.41
CA GLY A 73 -5.61 1.21 -10.95
C GLY A 73 -4.46 0.28 -10.57
N ASN A 74 -3.32 0.87 -10.20
CA ASN A 74 -2.19 0.18 -9.57
C ASN A 74 -2.67 -0.59 -8.33
N VAL A 75 -2.24 -1.83 -8.16
CA VAL A 75 -2.56 -2.68 -7.00
C VAL A 75 -1.28 -2.90 -6.20
N SER A 76 -1.42 -2.96 -4.88
CA SER A 76 -0.31 -3.21 -3.97
C SER A 76 -0.68 -4.28 -2.97
N PHE A 77 0.35 -4.91 -2.42
CA PHE A 77 0.24 -5.73 -1.23
C PHE A 77 1.38 -5.38 -0.29
N THR A 78 1.06 -5.29 0.99
CA THR A 78 2.01 -4.94 2.05
C THR A 78 1.91 -5.97 3.15
N GLU A 79 3.04 -6.55 3.52
CA GLU A 79 3.18 -7.30 4.76
C GLU A 79 4.08 -6.51 5.70
N ALA A 80 3.68 -6.37 6.96
CA ALA A 80 4.55 -5.80 7.98
C ALA A 80 4.56 -6.67 9.24
N LEU A 81 5.71 -6.71 9.90
CA LEU A 81 5.87 -7.28 11.22
C LEU A 81 6.43 -6.18 12.12
N ILE A 82 5.58 -5.61 12.97
CA ILE A 82 5.90 -4.47 13.83
C ILE A 82 5.53 -4.81 15.27
N ASP A 83 6.50 -4.74 16.18
CA ASP A 83 6.36 -5.12 17.59
C ASP A 83 5.73 -6.53 17.78
N GLY A 84 6.01 -7.45 16.87
CA GLY A 84 5.46 -8.81 16.87
C GLY A 84 4.02 -8.93 16.34
N THR A 85 3.43 -7.84 15.85
CA THR A 85 2.11 -7.83 15.21
C THR A 85 2.27 -7.89 13.69
N GLU A 86 1.54 -8.81 13.07
CA GLU A 86 1.49 -8.96 11.61
C GLU A 86 0.40 -8.08 11.00
N TYR A 87 0.74 -7.38 9.93
CA TYR A 87 -0.17 -6.55 9.14
C TYR A 87 -0.17 -7.05 7.69
N SER A 88 -1.35 -7.03 7.07
CA SER A 88 -1.55 -7.40 5.67
C SER A 88 -2.49 -6.41 4.99
N ILE A 89 -1.95 -5.53 4.17
CA ILE A 89 -2.69 -4.40 3.59
C ILE A 89 -2.72 -4.52 2.06
N LYS A 90 -3.92 -4.42 1.50
CA LYS A 90 -4.16 -4.40 0.06
C LYS A 90 -4.41 -2.96 -0.37
N GLY A 91 -3.71 -2.47 -1.38
CA GLY A 91 -3.95 -1.14 -1.95
C GLY A 91 -4.53 -1.21 -3.36
N CYS A 92 -5.35 -0.23 -3.74
CA CYS A 92 -5.74 -0.02 -5.12
C CYS A 92 -5.84 1.47 -5.46
N SER A 93 -5.11 1.93 -6.47
CA SER A 93 -5.05 3.33 -6.91
C SER A 93 -6.30 3.76 -7.70
N LYS A 94 -7.45 3.84 -7.03
CA LYS A 94 -8.72 4.31 -7.61
C LYS A 94 -9.32 5.43 -6.79
N ASN A 95 -9.95 6.42 -7.39
CA ASN A 95 -10.71 7.44 -6.66
C ASN A 95 -12.05 6.93 -6.07
N LYS A 96 -12.05 5.74 -5.45
CA LYS A 96 -13.14 5.13 -4.70
C LYS A 96 -12.59 4.10 -3.71
N ASN A 97 -13.31 3.91 -2.62
CA ASN A 97 -13.02 2.85 -1.65
C ASN A 97 -13.54 1.50 -2.15
N ILE A 98 -12.78 0.45 -1.86
CA ILE A 98 -13.09 -0.94 -2.19
C ILE A 98 -13.01 -1.70 -0.88
N ASP A 99 -14.02 -2.51 -0.56
CA ASP A 99 -14.01 -3.31 0.67
C ASP A 99 -12.78 -4.22 0.73
N GLY A 100 -12.13 -4.27 1.89
CA GLY A 100 -10.89 -5.02 2.10
C GLY A 100 -9.62 -4.41 1.49
N PHE A 101 -9.67 -3.16 1.02
CA PHE A 101 -8.50 -2.39 0.58
C PHE A 101 -8.33 -1.13 1.42
N ALA A 102 -7.09 -0.65 1.54
CA ALA A 102 -6.76 0.61 2.18
C ALA A 102 -7.58 1.77 1.57
N PRO A 103 -8.25 2.59 2.40
CA PRO A 103 -9.18 3.60 1.95
C PRO A 103 -8.47 4.87 1.44
N VAL A 104 -9.11 5.58 0.51
CA VAL A 104 -8.83 7.01 0.29
C VAL A 104 -9.45 7.80 1.43
N LEU A 105 -8.70 8.78 1.95
CA LEU A 105 -9.11 9.61 3.07
C LEU A 105 -9.24 11.08 2.66
N GLY A 106 -10.37 11.68 3.03
CA GLY A 106 -10.62 13.11 2.87
C GLY A 106 -10.73 13.60 1.43
N ASP A 107 -10.52 14.90 1.26
CA ASP A 107 -10.56 15.56 -0.05
C ASP A 107 -9.36 15.15 -0.92
N VAL A 108 -9.69 14.53 -2.06
CA VAL A 108 -8.72 14.06 -3.06
C VAL A 108 -8.18 15.17 -3.96
N THR A 109 -8.73 16.38 -3.86
CA THR A 109 -8.32 17.53 -4.66
C THR A 109 -7.34 18.45 -3.93
N ALA A 110 -7.11 18.23 -2.63
CA ALA A 110 -6.23 19.04 -1.79
C ALA A 110 -4.97 18.28 -1.37
N LYS A 111 -3.81 18.95 -1.28
CA LYS A 111 -2.55 18.31 -0.81
C LYS A 111 -2.66 17.75 0.62
N THR A 112 -3.49 18.36 1.45
CA THR A 112 -3.79 17.93 2.83
C THR A 112 -5.29 17.78 3.04
N ALA A 113 -5.69 16.94 3.98
CA ALA A 113 -7.07 16.81 4.44
C ALA A 113 -7.12 16.61 5.97
N PRO A 114 -8.25 16.93 6.63
CA PRO A 114 -8.43 16.64 8.06
C PRO A 114 -8.28 15.16 8.42
N GLU A 115 -8.61 14.26 7.49
CA GLU A 115 -8.59 12.81 7.68
C GLU A 115 -7.22 12.16 7.36
N ARG A 116 -6.27 12.94 6.83
CA ARG A 116 -4.95 12.46 6.40
C ARG A 116 -3.83 12.92 7.31
N PHE A 117 -2.91 12.01 7.61
CA PHE A 117 -1.69 12.30 8.35
C PHE A 117 -0.60 12.86 7.46
N PHE A 118 -0.51 12.37 6.22
CA PHE A 118 0.58 12.69 5.31
C PHE A 118 0.16 13.69 4.24
N VAL A 119 1.11 14.57 3.89
CA VAL A 119 0.94 15.50 2.78
C VAL A 119 1.25 14.78 1.47
N THR A 120 0.38 14.95 0.49
CA THR A 120 0.59 14.47 -0.87
C THR A 120 0.75 15.63 -1.83
N GLU A 121 1.56 15.41 -2.86
CA GLU A 121 1.83 16.40 -3.89
C GLU A 121 0.98 16.15 -5.13
N TYR A 122 0.86 17.19 -5.96
CA TYR A 122 0.34 17.03 -7.32
C TYR A 122 1.48 16.58 -8.22
N VAL A 123 1.26 15.54 -9.01
CA VAL A 123 2.22 15.03 -9.97
C VAL A 123 1.62 15.11 -11.36
N ASP A 124 2.38 15.65 -12.32
CA ASP A 124 1.96 15.81 -13.70
C ASP A 124 2.13 14.53 -14.55
N VAL A 125 1.81 14.63 -15.84
CA VAL A 125 1.97 13.53 -16.81
C VAL A 125 3.40 13.03 -16.99
N ASN A 126 4.40 13.88 -16.69
CA ASN A 126 5.81 13.55 -16.83
C ASN A 126 6.38 12.93 -15.54
N GLY A 127 5.59 12.92 -14.47
CA GLY A 127 6.05 12.46 -13.16
C GLY A 127 6.64 13.59 -12.30
N ASP A 128 6.50 14.85 -12.68
CA ASP A 128 7.06 15.99 -11.96
C ASP A 128 6.09 16.54 -10.92
N ILE A 129 6.62 16.99 -9.78
CA ILE A 129 5.83 17.68 -8.75
C ILE A 129 5.45 19.08 -9.22
N VAL A 130 4.17 19.41 -9.13
CA VAL A 130 3.62 20.71 -9.49
C VAL A 130 2.87 21.37 -8.34
N ASN A 131 2.73 22.70 -8.42
CA ASN A 131 2.12 23.49 -7.35
C ASN A 131 0.58 23.51 -7.41
N GLU A 132 0.00 23.36 -8.59
CA GLU A 132 -1.44 23.51 -8.82
C GLU A 132 -2.06 22.22 -9.35
N LEU A 133 -3.28 21.93 -8.90
CA LEU A 133 -4.08 20.86 -9.45
C LEU A 133 -4.71 21.34 -10.77
N ILE A 134 -4.12 20.94 -11.87
CA ILE A 134 -4.64 21.16 -13.22
C ILE A 134 -5.35 19.89 -13.70
N HIS A 135 -6.65 20.00 -13.95
CA HIS A 135 -7.49 18.87 -14.37
C HIS A 135 -6.94 18.21 -15.66
N ASN A 136 -6.82 16.88 -15.65
CA ASN A 136 -6.24 16.04 -16.72
C ASN A 136 -4.76 16.28 -17.05
N ILE A 137 -4.07 17.13 -16.30
CA ILE A 137 -2.64 17.42 -16.49
C ILE A 137 -1.84 17.00 -15.26
N SER A 138 -2.44 17.11 -14.07
CA SER A 138 -1.83 16.73 -12.81
C SER A 138 -2.85 16.05 -11.91
N TRP A 139 -2.34 15.20 -11.03
CA TRP A 139 -3.14 14.40 -10.11
C TRP A 139 -2.55 14.50 -8.72
N ASN A 140 -3.44 14.69 -7.75
CA ASN A 140 -3.10 14.45 -6.36
C ASN A 140 -2.92 12.97 -6.12
N ARG A 141 -1.78 12.60 -5.54
CA ARG A 141 -1.37 11.21 -5.36
C ARG A 141 -1.84 10.60 -4.04
N CYS A 142 -2.72 11.29 -3.29
CA CYS A 142 -3.38 10.68 -2.11
C CYS A 142 -4.24 9.45 -2.44
N VAL A 143 -4.61 9.26 -3.71
CA VAL A 143 -5.31 8.06 -4.17
C VAL A 143 -4.38 6.88 -4.40
N ASP A 144 -3.07 7.08 -4.42
CA ASP A 144 -2.10 6.02 -4.72
C ASP A 144 -2.01 4.99 -3.60
N THR A 145 -1.58 3.79 -3.97
CA THR A 145 -1.48 2.65 -3.06
C THR A 145 -0.55 2.89 -1.88
N GLU A 146 0.59 3.55 -2.11
CA GLU A 146 1.62 3.84 -1.13
C GLU A 146 1.09 4.84 -0.11
N ALA A 147 0.46 5.92 -0.58
CA ALA A 147 -0.13 6.94 0.28
C ALA A 147 -1.16 6.32 1.23
N ARG A 148 -2.09 5.52 0.69
CA ARG A 148 -3.10 4.86 1.53
C ARG A 148 -2.53 3.85 2.50
N THR A 149 -1.52 3.10 2.08
CA THR A 149 -0.89 2.09 2.94
C THR A 149 -0.22 2.77 4.13
N MET A 150 0.51 3.87 3.90
CA MET A 150 1.13 4.63 5.00
C MET A 150 0.08 5.24 5.92
N GLU A 151 -1.02 5.77 5.38
CA GLU A 151 -2.14 6.28 6.19
C GLU A 151 -2.77 5.18 7.06
N GLU A 152 -2.99 3.99 6.51
CA GLU A 152 -3.55 2.85 7.24
C GLU A 152 -2.60 2.36 8.34
N LEU A 153 -1.31 2.18 8.02
CA LEU A 153 -0.30 1.79 9.00
C LEU A 153 -0.15 2.82 10.13
N ALA A 154 -0.18 4.12 9.82
CA ALA A 154 -0.13 5.14 10.86
C ALA A 154 -1.31 5.01 11.84
N LYS A 155 -2.53 4.76 11.35
CA LYS A 155 -3.69 4.50 12.23
C LYS A 155 -3.51 3.25 13.05
N ASP A 156 -3.04 2.17 12.44
CA ASP A 156 -2.79 0.90 13.11
C ASP A 156 -1.73 1.02 14.21
N LEU A 157 -0.78 1.95 14.04
CA LEU A 157 0.21 2.35 15.06
C LEU A 157 -0.33 3.38 16.08
N GLY A 158 -1.61 3.74 15.98
CA GLY A 158 -2.32 4.57 16.93
C GLY A 158 -2.35 6.06 16.60
N ALA A 159 -1.98 6.47 15.38
CA ALA A 159 -2.02 7.87 15.00
C ALA A 159 -3.47 8.40 14.99
N VAL A 160 -3.66 9.58 15.57
CA VAL A 160 -4.93 10.32 15.58
C VAL A 160 -4.70 11.79 15.28
N LYS A 161 -5.59 12.38 14.48
CA LYS A 161 -5.53 13.79 14.11
C LYS A 161 -6.75 14.50 14.67
N ASN A 162 -6.53 15.54 15.46
CA ASN A 162 -7.63 16.29 16.07
C ASN A 162 -8.21 17.33 15.09
N THR A 163 -9.30 18.00 15.51
CA THR A 163 -9.99 19.01 14.68
C THR A 163 -9.15 20.27 14.39
N GLU A 164 -8.07 20.49 15.15
CA GLU A 164 -7.12 21.59 14.94
C GLU A 164 -5.98 21.20 13.98
N GLY A 165 -5.98 19.95 13.51
CA GLY A 165 -4.97 19.41 12.60
C GLY A 165 -3.69 18.95 13.29
N ILE A 166 -3.64 18.93 14.63
CA ILE A 166 -2.53 18.39 15.40
C ILE A 166 -2.60 16.86 15.36
N ILE A 167 -1.47 16.22 15.04
CA ILE A 167 -1.34 14.77 14.97
C ILE A 167 -0.65 14.28 16.24
N ASP A 168 -1.30 13.37 16.95
CA ASP A 168 -0.64 12.44 17.87
C ASP A 168 -0.29 11.20 17.04
N TRP A 169 1.00 10.90 16.91
CA TRP A 169 1.51 9.83 16.05
C TRP A 169 1.43 8.44 16.69
N GLY A 170 0.93 8.32 17.92
CA GLY A 170 0.81 7.03 18.60
C GLY A 170 2.17 6.41 18.93
N ASN A 171 2.36 5.14 18.60
CA ASN A 171 3.57 4.38 18.94
C ASN A 171 4.76 4.72 18.02
N ILE A 172 5.34 5.91 18.18
CA ILE A 172 6.53 6.34 17.40
C ILE A 172 7.79 5.52 17.68
N ASN A 173 7.80 4.70 18.74
CA ASN A 173 8.93 3.83 19.08
C ASN A 173 8.82 2.42 18.49
N ALA A 174 7.71 2.12 17.79
CA ALA A 174 7.45 0.83 17.17
C ALA A 174 8.63 0.39 16.30
N ASN A 175 9.01 -0.88 16.41
CA ASN A 175 10.14 -1.47 15.70
C ASN A 175 9.67 -2.60 14.78
N GLY A 176 10.21 -2.66 13.58
CA GLY A 176 9.90 -3.78 12.68
C GLY A 176 10.31 -3.56 11.25
N THR A 177 9.69 -4.34 10.37
CA THR A 177 9.91 -4.25 8.92
C THR A 177 8.57 -4.20 8.21
N ILE A 178 8.48 -3.31 7.22
CA ILE A 178 7.40 -3.24 6.23
C ILE A 178 7.96 -3.70 4.89
N ASN A 179 7.27 -4.62 4.23
CA ASN A 179 7.56 -5.06 2.88
C ASN A 179 6.40 -4.63 1.98
N LEU A 180 6.60 -3.55 1.22
CA LEU A 180 5.59 -2.93 0.38
C LEU A 180 5.88 -3.26 -1.08
N PHE A 181 4.96 -3.97 -1.73
CA PHE A 181 5.00 -4.21 -3.17
C PHE A 181 3.92 -3.40 -3.89
N THR A 182 4.29 -2.73 -4.99
CA THR A 182 3.38 -2.05 -5.91
C THR A 182 3.62 -2.51 -7.34
N GLU A 183 2.62 -2.55 -8.21
CA GLU A 183 2.89 -2.99 -9.60
C GLU A 183 3.67 -1.96 -10.43
N LEU A 184 3.65 -0.70 -10.03
CA LEU A 184 4.38 0.40 -10.66
C LEU A 184 5.37 0.99 -9.65
N PRO A 185 6.51 1.54 -10.13
CA PRO A 185 7.41 2.30 -9.27
C PRO A 185 6.69 3.50 -8.63
N PRO A 186 7.11 3.91 -7.42
CA PRO A 186 6.46 4.98 -6.70
C PRO A 186 6.73 6.32 -7.39
N CYS A 187 5.70 7.14 -7.53
CA CYS A 187 5.89 8.50 -8.03
C CYS A 187 6.60 9.37 -6.98
N PRO A 188 7.13 10.55 -7.35
CA PRO A 188 7.81 11.42 -6.39
C PRO A 188 6.96 11.86 -5.19
N SER A 189 5.64 11.96 -5.35
CA SER A 189 4.75 12.22 -4.20
C SER A 189 4.66 11.02 -3.26
N CYS A 190 4.65 9.78 -3.77
CA CYS A 190 4.61 8.58 -2.94
C CYS A 190 5.89 8.43 -2.15
N LEU A 191 7.05 8.68 -2.78
CA LEU A 191 8.35 8.70 -2.11
C LEU A 191 8.35 9.70 -0.94
N ARG A 192 7.82 10.91 -1.13
CA ARG A 192 7.68 11.89 -0.03
C ARG A 192 6.77 11.45 1.10
N VAL A 193 5.73 10.66 0.83
CA VAL A 193 4.86 10.12 1.88
C VAL A 193 5.60 9.05 2.69
N ILE A 194 6.36 8.20 2.02
CA ILE A 194 7.21 7.19 2.66
C ILE A 194 8.26 7.88 3.53
N GLU A 195 8.94 8.91 3.01
CA GLU A 195 9.90 9.72 3.79
C GLU A 195 9.25 10.33 5.05
N GLN A 196 8.05 10.91 4.93
CA GLN A 196 7.30 11.43 6.09
C GLN A 196 6.99 10.33 7.12
N PHE A 197 6.65 9.11 6.68
CA PHE A 197 6.41 7.99 7.59
C PHE A 197 7.70 7.59 8.32
N GLU A 198 8.82 7.45 7.60
CA GLU A 198 10.15 7.15 8.16
C GLU A 198 10.68 8.27 9.06
N GLU A 199 10.22 9.52 8.86
CA GLU A 199 10.48 10.64 9.75
C GLU A 199 9.82 10.51 11.12
N VAL A 200 8.66 9.84 11.18
CA VAL A 200 7.91 9.61 12.41
C VAL A 200 8.33 8.30 13.08
N TYR A 201 8.32 7.18 12.34
CA TYR A 201 8.52 5.83 12.87
C TYR A 201 9.95 5.33 12.61
N LYS A 202 10.91 5.88 13.34
CA LYS A 202 12.35 5.73 13.06
C LYS A 202 12.93 4.32 13.17
N ASN A 203 12.24 3.42 13.87
CA ASN A 203 12.70 2.05 14.11
C ASN A 203 12.03 1.02 13.19
N ILE A 204 11.26 1.47 12.20
CA ILE A 204 10.63 0.62 11.19
C ILE A 204 11.41 0.75 9.88
N ASN A 205 11.90 -0.38 9.37
CA ASN A 205 12.56 -0.45 8.08
C ASN A 205 11.53 -0.72 6.97
N ILE A 206 11.62 -0.02 5.85
CA ILE A 206 10.73 -0.23 4.70
C ILE A 206 11.52 -0.84 3.53
N ASN A 207 11.15 -2.04 3.14
CA ASN A 207 11.54 -2.65 1.89
C ASN A 207 10.49 -2.36 0.83
N PHE A 208 10.92 -1.77 -0.29
CA PHE A 208 10.03 -1.39 -1.38
C PHE A 208 10.30 -2.25 -2.62
N PHE A 209 9.24 -2.83 -3.19
CA PHE A 209 9.30 -3.73 -4.34
C PHE A 209 8.33 -3.26 -5.42
N TYR A 210 8.73 -3.40 -6.69
CA TYR A 210 7.85 -3.08 -7.81
C TYR A 210 8.18 -3.89 -9.06
N ASN A 211 7.26 -3.91 -10.04
CA ASN A 211 7.56 -4.57 -11.32
C ASN A 211 8.57 -3.76 -12.13
N ASN A 212 9.63 -4.42 -12.59
CA ASN A 212 10.56 -3.88 -13.59
C ASN A 212 9.97 -3.91 -15.00
#